data_AF-A0A6V7M771-F1
#
_entry.id   AF-A0A6V7M771-F1
#
_cell.length_a   1.000
_cell.length_b   1.000
_cell.length_c   1.000
_cell.angle_alpha   90.00
_cell.angle_beta   90.00
_cell.angle_gamma   90.00
#
_symmetry.space_group_name_H-M   'P 1'
#
loop_
_entity.id
_entity.type
_entity.pdbx_description
1 polymer ?
#
loop_
_entity_poly.entity_id
_entity_poly.type
_entity_poly.pdbx_seq_one_letter_code
_entity_poly.pdbx_strand_id
1 'polypeptide(L)'
;MVDYIADYLETIRSRRVYPAVSPGYLRNILPMSAPVDGEPWENIFEDIERCIMPGVTHWQSPHMHAYFPALNSPASLLADMLADAINCLGFTW
;
A
#
# COMPACT_ATOMS: atom_id res chain seq x y z
N MET A 1 -7.62 4.86 -7.62
CA MET A 1 -6.37 4.15 -7.27
C MET A 1 -5.14 4.92 -7.74
N VAL A 2 -5.02 5.23 -9.04
CA VAL A 2 -3.89 6.04 -9.55
C VAL A 2 -3.79 7.39 -8.84
N ASP A 3 -4.91 8.11 -8.72
CA ASP A 3 -4.94 9.40 -8.01
C ASP A 3 -4.46 9.27 -6.57
N TYR A 4 -4.95 8.26 -5.84
CA TYR A 4 -4.49 7.98 -4.49
C TYR A 4 -2.98 7.71 -4.40
N ILE A 5 -2.42 6.93 -5.33
CA ILE A 5 -0.98 6.64 -5.33
C ILE A 5 -0.20 7.94 -5.57
N ALA A 6 -0.67 8.77 -6.50
CA ALA A 6 -0.06 10.08 -6.77
C ALA A 6 -0.12 10.99 -5.54
N ASP A 7 -1.31 11.16 -4.95
CA ASP A 7 -1.54 11.96 -3.74
C ASP A 7 -0.71 11.43 -2.56
N TYR A 8 -0.64 10.11 -2.39
CA TYR A 8 0.18 9.46 -1.37
C TYR A 8 1.66 9.80 -1.55
N LEU A 9 2.22 9.66 -2.76
CA LEU A 9 3.62 9.97 -3.03
C LEU A 9 3.91 11.47 -2.90
N GLU A 10 2.99 12.34 -3.31
CA GLU A 10 3.13 13.79 -3.17
C GLU A 10 3.13 14.22 -1.70
N THR A 11 2.25 13.61 -0.90
CA THR A 11 2.05 13.99 0.51
C THR A 11 2.84 13.14 1.50
N ILE A 12 3.53 12.07 1.08
CA ILE A 12 4.15 11.07 1.96
C ILE A 12 5.08 11.67 3.03
N ARG A 13 5.68 12.83 2.75
CA ARG A 13 6.55 13.55 3.68
C ARG A 13 5.87 14.01 4.96
N SER A 14 4.54 14.15 4.95
CA SER A 14 3.74 14.49 6.13
C SER A 14 3.42 13.27 6.99
N ARG A 15 3.55 12.06 6.45
CA ARG A 15 3.31 10.81 7.17
C ARG A 15 4.53 10.41 8.00
N ARG A 16 4.27 9.83 9.17
CA ARG A 16 5.32 9.37 10.10
C ARG A 16 6.05 8.16 9.51
N VAL A 17 7.36 8.28 9.26
CA VAL A 17 8.18 7.23 8.60
C VAL A 17 8.04 5.86 9.27
N TYR A 18 8.29 5.78 10.57
CA TYR A 18 8.19 4.54 11.35
C TYR A 18 6.89 4.53 12.15
N PRO A 19 6.08 3.46 12.06
CA PRO A 19 4.73 3.45 12.62
C PRO A 19 4.71 3.56 14.16
N ALA A 20 3.55 3.97 14.69
CA ALA A 20 3.32 4.24 16.12
C ALA A 20 2.39 3.20 16.78
N VAL A 21 2.47 1.95 16.33
CA VAL A 21 1.54 0.89 16.71
C VAL A 21 2.22 -0.20 17.53
N SER A 22 1.43 -0.96 18.28
CA SER A 22 1.91 -2.12 19.06
C SER A 22 1.74 -3.42 18.28
N PRO A 23 2.56 -4.45 18.56
CA PRO A 23 2.36 -5.78 17.99
C PRO A 23 0.92 -6.28 18.20
N GLY A 24 0.31 -6.80 17.14
CA GLY A 24 -1.05 -7.33 17.17
C GLY A 24 -2.18 -6.29 17.01
N TYR A 25 -1.89 -4.99 16.89
CA TYR A 25 -2.93 -3.95 16.79
C TYR A 25 -3.97 -4.23 15.69
N LEU A 26 -3.52 -4.69 14.51
CA LEU A 26 -4.39 -4.97 13.36
C LEU A 26 -5.44 -6.04 13.67
N ARG A 27 -5.06 -7.08 14.44
CA ARG A 27 -5.93 -8.19 14.83
C ARG A 27 -7.11 -7.72 15.70
N ASN A 28 -6.92 -6.66 16.47
CA ASN A 28 -7.95 -6.11 17.33
C ASN A 28 -8.95 -5.21 16.59
N ILE A 29 -8.65 -4.83 15.35
CA ILE A 29 -9.46 -3.89 14.55
C ILE A 29 -10.16 -4.62 13.40
N LEU A 30 -9.56 -5.67 12.86
CA LEU A 30 -10.12 -6.48 11.78
C LEU A 30 -11.15 -7.51 12.29
N PRO A 31 -12.13 -7.90 11.46
CA PRO A 31 -13.05 -8.98 11.79
C PRO A 31 -12.33 -10.32 11.93
N MET A 32 -12.90 -11.22 12.75
CA MET A 32 -12.33 -12.53 13.05
C MET A 32 -12.38 -13.53 11.87
N SER A 33 -13.24 -13.27 10.89
CA SER A 33 -13.42 -14.09 9.70
C SER A 33 -13.66 -13.19 8.48
N ALA A 34 -13.33 -13.70 7.29
CA ALA A 34 -13.65 -13.03 6.04
C ALA A 34 -15.18 -12.85 5.90
N PRO A 35 -15.64 -11.76 5.27
CA PRO A 35 -17.06 -11.58 4.98
C PRO A 35 -17.54 -12.64 3.99
N VAL A 36 -18.79 -13.08 4.15
CA VAL A 36 -19.42 -14.05 3.23
C VAL A 36 -19.83 -13.36 1.93
N ASP A 37 -20.31 -12.12 2.06
CA ASP A 37 -20.74 -11.29 0.95
C ASP A 37 -19.68 -10.23 0.64
N GLY A 38 -19.66 -9.76 -0.61
CA GLY A 38 -18.77 -8.67 -1.02
C GLY A 38 -19.11 -7.35 -0.33
N GLU A 39 -18.09 -6.53 -0.12
CA GLU A 39 -18.23 -5.19 0.45
C GLU A 39 -18.10 -4.11 -0.64
N PRO A 40 -18.75 -2.94 -0.46
CA PRO A 40 -18.51 -1.79 -1.32
C PRO A 40 -17.02 -1.43 -1.35
N TRP A 41 -16.54 -1.04 -2.53
CA TRP A 41 -15.13 -0.66 -2.72
C TRP A 41 -14.72 0.50 -1.81
N GLU A 42 -15.61 1.45 -1.58
CA GLU A 42 -15.39 2.62 -0.75
C GLU A 42 -15.07 2.23 0.70
N ASN A 43 -15.75 1.22 1.24
CA ASN A 43 -15.51 0.71 2.60
C ASN A 43 -14.14 0.03 2.69
N ILE A 44 -13.82 -0.82 1.70
CA ILE A 44 -12.52 -1.50 1.63
C ILE A 44 -11.39 -0.48 1.56
N PHE A 45 -11.57 0.57 0.77
CA PHE A 45 -10.56 1.60 0.59
C PHE A 45 -10.39 2.49 1.82
N GLU A 46 -11.49 2.83 2.51
CA GLU A 46 -11.45 3.53 3.80
C GLU A 46 -10.66 2.73 4.84
N ASP A 47 -10.83 1.40 4.85
CA ASP A 47 -10.07 0.52 5.74
C ASP A 47 -8.57 0.47 5.44
N ILE A 48 -8.14 0.71 4.20
CA ILE A 48 -6.71 0.86 3.89
C ILE A 48 -6.12 2.04 4.68
N GLU A 49 -6.75 3.22 4.59
CA GLU A 49 -6.26 4.40 5.30
C GLU A 49 -6.43 4.30 6.83
N ARG A 50 -7.54 3.73 7.28
CA ARG A 50 -7.86 3.63 8.72
C ARG A 50 -7.06 2.55 9.44
N CYS A 51 -6.93 1.37 8.83
CA CYS A 51 -6.37 0.19 9.48
C CYS A 51 -4.93 -0.10 9.05
N ILE A 52 -4.60 0.07 7.77
CA ILE A 52 -3.29 -0.35 7.23
C ILE A 52 -2.25 0.77 7.35
N MET A 53 -2.56 1.96 6.82
CA MET A 53 -1.58 3.05 6.72
C MET A 53 -0.92 3.48 8.05
N PRO A 54 -1.59 3.47 9.22
CA PRO A 54 -0.96 3.79 10.51
C PRO A 54 0.17 2.83 10.91
N GLY A 55 0.17 1.60 10.38
CA GLY A 55 1.21 0.60 10.64
C GLY A 55 2.23 0.43 9.52
N VAL A 56 2.11 1.17 8.42
CA VAL A 56 3.07 1.11 7.31
C VAL A 56 4.35 1.84 7.70
N THR A 57 5.51 1.23 7.42
CA THR A 57 6.76 1.97 7.37
C THR A 57 6.88 2.61 5.98
N HIS A 58 6.90 3.94 5.92
CA HIS A 58 6.83 4.66 4.65
C HIS A 58 8.20 4.77 3.98
N TRP A 59 8.59 3.73 3.24
CA TRP A 59 9.90 3.63 2.59
C TRP A 59 10.18 4.69 1.51
N GLN A 60 9.14 5.21 0.85
CA GLN A 60 9.28 6.28 -0.13
C GLN A 60 9.37 7.68 0.52
N SER A 61 9.32 7.76 1.85
CA SER A 61 9.42 9.04 2.54
C SER A 61 10.82 9.63 2.36
N PRO A 62 10.97 10.94 2.09
CA PRO A 62 12.28 11.60 2.02
C PRO A 62 13.01 11.62 3.38
N HIS A 63 12.35 11.17 4.46
CA HIS A 63 12.92 11.07 5.80
C HIS A 63 13.29 9.62 6.18
N MET A 64 13.15 8.63 5.27
CA MET A 64 13.54 7.25 5.52
C MET A 64 15.01 7.02 5.17
N HIS A 65 15.85 6.83 6.19
CA HIS A 65 17.29 6.60 6.05
C HIS A 65 17.78 5.29 6.67
N ALA A 66 16.87 4.38 7.03
CA ALA A 66 17.25 3.06 7.54
C ALA A 66 17.48 2.06 6.39
N TYR A 67 18.40 1.10 6.61
CA TYR A 67 18.71 0.02 5.68
C TYR A 67 19.13 0.51 4.27
N PHE A 68 18.71 -0.19 3.22
CA PHE A 68 18.88 0.20 1.82
C PHE A 68 17.54 0.62 1.22
N PRO A 69 17.51 1.65 0.36
CA PRO A 69 16.27 2.19 -0.15
C PRO A 69 15.56 1.21 -1.10
N ALA A 70 14.25 1.05 -0.91
CA ALA A 70 13.39 0.33 -1.84
C ALA A 70 12.93 1.28 -2.96
N LEU A 71 13.82 1.61 -3.89
CA LEU A 71 13.56 2.65 -4.90
C LEU A 71 12.47 2.23 -5.91
N ASN A 72 11.62 3.18 -6.31
CA ASN A 72 10.72 3.07 -7.45
C ASN A 72 10.78 4.34 -8.32
N SER A 73 10.07 4.32 -9.45
CA SER A 73 9.92 5.47 -10.34
C SER A 73 8.53 5.47 -10.98
N PRO A 74 8.04 6.61 -11.51
CA PRO A 74 6.79 6.62 -12.27
C PRO A 74 6.78 5.63 -13.43
N ALA A 75 7.93 5.46 -14.11
CA ALA A 75 8.07 4.51 -15.21
C ALA A 75 7.92 3.05 -14.74
N SER A 76 8.53 2.68 -13.61
CA SER A 76 8.39 1.31 -13.07
C SER A 76 6.98 1.03 -12.58
N LEU A 77 6.31 2.00 -11.94
CA LEU A 77 4.92 1.84 -11.49
C LEU A 77 3.97 1.60 -12.66
N LEU A 78 4.12 2.34 -13.76
CA LEU A 78 3.31 2.14 -14.97
C LEU A 78 3.62 0.80 -15.65
N ALA A 79 4.90 0.38 -15.63
CA ALA A 79 5.30 -0.92 -16.17
C ALA A 79 4.69 -2.07 -15.37
N ASP A 80 4.67 -1.99 -14.04
CA ASP A 80 4.03 -2.99 -13.17
C ASP A 80 2.52 -3.07 -13.45
N MET A 81 1.83 -1.93 -13.55
CA MET A 81 0.40 -1.89 -13.91
C MET A 81 0.12 -2.52 -15.28
N LEU A 82 0.98 -2.28 -16.27
CA LEU A 82 0.82 -2.84 -17.61
C LEU A 82 1.12 -4.35 -17.62
N ALA A 83 2.16 -4.78 -16.91
CA ALA A 83 2.50 -6.19 -16.77
C ALA A 83 1.35 -6.98 -16.13
N ASP A 84 0.77 -6.45 -15.06
CA ASP A 84 -0.39 -7.03 -14.38
C ASP A 84 -1.64 -7.05 -15.28
N ALA A 85 -1.86 -6.01 -16.09
CA ALA A 85 -2.98 -5.97 -17.03
C ALA A 85 -2.84 -7.00 -18.16
N ILE A 86 -1.61 -7.23 -18.66
CA ILE A 86 -1.32 -8.25 -19.66
C ILE A 86 -1.49 -9.65 -19.07
N ASN A 87 -1.07 -9.84 -17.80
CA ASN A 87 -1.16 -11.10 -17.06
C ASN A 87 -0.69 -12.33 -17.86
N CYS A 88 0.39 -12.17 -18.63
CA CYS A 88 0.89 -13.21 -19.52
C CYS A 88 1.72 -14.24 -18.75
N LEU A 89 1.40 -15.50 -18.95
CA LEU A 89 2.15 -16.64 -18.44
C LEU A 89 3.25 -17.04 -19.44
N GLY A 90 4.37 -16.32 -19.40
CA GLY A 90 5.51 -16.48 -20.32
C GLY A 90 6.41 -17.69 -20.05
N PHE A 91 5.85 -18.89 -19.87
CA PHE A 91 6.63 -20.11 -19.62
C PHE A 91 7.36 -20.64 -20.86
N THR A 92 6.88 -20.27 -22.04
CA THR A 92 7.45 -20.63 -23.34
C THR A 92 7.39 -19.42 -24.27
N TRP A 93 8.24 -19.42 -25.30
CA TRP A 93 8.16 -18.45 -26.39
C TRP A 93 6.88 -18.63 -27.20
#